data_AF-A0A857D2H7-F1
#
_entry.id   AF-A0A857D2H7-F1
#
_cell.length_a   1.000
_cell.length_b   1.000
_cell.length_c   1.000
_cell.angle_alpha   90.00
_cell.angle_beta   90.00
_cell.angle_gamma   90.00
#
_symmetry.space_group_name_H-M   'P 1'
#
loop_
_entity.id
_entity.type
_entity.pdbx_description
1 polymer ?
#
loop_
_entity_poly.entity_id
_entity_poly.type
_entity_poly.pdbx_seq_one_letter_code
_entity_poly.pdbx_strand_id
1 'polypeptide(L)'
;MLKITADVYSGRANPEWIISDEQEIRTTLREIANNASVIAKSAPANAGLGLRGFLVEPLNDELGRNYNLSESIYLAAGQYAISSKANAIAERLVGLMNSAEITTRMTPEEEALSLDADLQGFLQEQLYVGERLTLLDTEGLELSPEAVEMPLETPKAACQYELGAYNPNFWNNNATILRNNNCYNYASNKRTDTFAQPGRGCGNIYRSLTCAEVTRASLCDGLHVRYNCFPASEAPRYLVALVIAPGRDFHWYRLNKEGFWSHKPGSTPVRNVDNSNRVITNPETCNRGIYTQFCGYFYTCKSQKIR
;
A
#
# COMPACT_ATOMS: atom_id res chain seq x y z
N MET A 1 8.11 23.83 -5.68
CA MET A 1 6.99 23.40 -4.81
C MET A 1 5.91 22.80 -5.69
N LEU A 2 5.19 21.81 -5.17
CA LEU A 2 4.09 21.15 -5.88
C LEU A 2 2.84 21.26 -5.01
N LYS A 3 1.81 21.95 -5.52
CA LYS A 3 0.50 22.02 -4.87
C LYS A 3 -0.32 20.81 -5.29
N ILE A 4 -0.96 20.18 -4.33
CA ILE A 4 -1.89 19.07 -4.54
C ILE A 4 -3.21 19.47 -3.92
N THR A 5 -4.28 19.36 -4.69
CA THR A 5 -5.66 19.61 -4.24
C THR A 5 -6.44 18.32 -4.41
N ALA A 6 -6.97 17.75 -3.33
CA ALA A 6 -7.84 16.58 -3.45
C ALA A 6 -9.24 17.06 -3.88
N ASP A 7 -9.71 16.58 -5.01
CA ASP A 7 -11.03 16.93 -5.52
C ASP A 7 -12.10 16.06 -4.85
N VAL A 8 -12.71 16.58 -3.79
CA VAL A 8 -13.67 15.86 -2.94
C VAL A 8 -15.02 16.57 -2.99
N TYR A 9 -15.99 15.95 -3.67
CA TYR A 9 -17.34 16.51 -3.76
C TYR A 9 -18.08 16.31 -2.43
N SER A 10 -18.05 17.34 -1.58
CA SER A 10 -18.56 17.30 -0.19
C SER A 10 -19.40 18.53 0.20
N GLY A 11 -19.50 19.53 -0.68
CA GLY A 11 -20.08 20.85 -0.35
C GLY A 11 -19.18 21.74 0.50
N ARG A 12 -17.96 21.28 0.84
CA ARG A 12 -16.90 22.07 1.50
C ARG A 12 -15.80 22.41 0.50
N ALA A 13 -14.90 23.32 0.89
CA ALA A 13 -13.69 23.59 0.12
C ALA A 13 -12.82 22.32 0.02
N ASN A 14 -12.20 22.13 -1.15
CA ASN A 14 -11.29 21.00 -1.38
C ASN A 14 -10.03 21.15 -0.52
N PRO A 15 -9.57 20.08 0.16
CA PRO A 15 -8.35 20.14 0.93
C PRO A 15 -7.13 20.21 0.01
N GLU A 16 -6.15 21.02 0.41
CA GLU A 16 -4.93 21.27 -0.35
C GLU A 16 -3.68 21.19 0.54
N TRP A 17 -2.58 20.72 -0.04
CA TRP A 17 -1.27 20.71 0.61
C TRP A 17 -0.16 21.00 -0.39
N ILE A 18 0.95 21.53 0.11
CA ILE A 18 2.11 21.90 -0.70
C ILE A 18 3.31 21.05 -0.28
N ILE A 19 3.95 20.45 -1.27
CA ILE A 19 5.19 19.70 -1.10
C ILE A 19 6.35 20.61 -1.48
N SER A 20 7.33 20.70 -0.58
CA SER A 20 8.58 21.44 -0.75
C SER A 20 9.77 20.54 -1.09
N ASP A 21 9.73 19.24 -0.79
CA ASP A 21 10.82 18.29 -1.07
C ASP A 21 11.01 18.09 -2.58
N GLU A 22 12.11 18.64 -3.11
CA GLU A 22 12.41 18.64 -4.54
C GLU A 22 12.50 17.23 -5.14
N GLN A 23 12.98 16.26 -4.36
CA GLN A 23 13.17 14.89 -4.82
C GLN A 23 11.83 14.14 -4.90
N GLU A 24 10.92 14.37 -3.96
CA GLU A 24 9.53 13.88 -4.03
C GLU A 24 8.78 14.49 -5.21
N ILE A 25 8.91 15.81 -5.42
CA ILE A 25 8.27 16.53 -6.52
C ILE A 25 8.73 15.97 -7.88
N ARG A 26 10.04 15.89 -8.11
CA ARG A 26 10.62 15.36 -9.36
C ARG A 26 10.15 13.94 -9.64
N THR A 27 9.99 13.13 -8.60
CA THR A 27 9.52 11.76 -8.73
C THR A 27 8.07 11.68 -9.13
N THR A 28 7.21 12.43 -8.44
CA THR A 28 5.77 12.48 -8.72
C THR A 28 5.52 12.93 -10.14
N LEU A 29 6.19 14.01 -10.58
CA LEU A 29 6.05 14.53 -11.93
C LEU A 29 6.61 13.56 -12.98
N ARG A 30 7.75 12.92 -12.74
CA ARG A 30 8.30 11.89 -13.64
C ARG A 30 7.36 10.70 -13.78
N GLU A 31 6.78 10.22 -12.68
CA GLU A 31 5.87 9.09 -12.70
C GLU A 31 4.58 9.40 -13.46
N ILE A 32 4.02 10.60 -13.28
CA ILE A 32 2.87 11.09 -14.04
C ILE A 32 3.22 11.21 -15.54
N ALA A 33 4.38 11.79 -15.87
CA ALA A 33 4.83 11.94 -17.26
C ALA A 33 5.02 10.59 -17.97
N ASN A 34 5.64 9.62 -17.29
CA ASN A 34 5.82 8.26 -17.82
C ASN A 34 4.50 7.48 -17.96
N ASN A 35 3.44 7.94 -17.32
CA ASN A 35 2.11 7.36 -17.37
C ASN A 35 1.10 8.39 -17.87
N ALA A 36 1.42 9.16 -18.91
CA ALA A 36 0.55 10.24 -19.42
C ALA A 36 -0.90 9.78 -19.73
N SER A 37 -1.13 8.49 -19.98
CA SER A 37 -2.45 7.87 -20.13
C SER A 37 -3.34 7.98 -18.87
N VAL A 38 -2.77 8.23 -17.69
CA VAL A 38 -3.52 8.42 -16.44
C VAL A 38 -4.03 9.85 -16.25
N ILE A 39 -3.60 10.79 -17.09
CA ILE A 39 -4.02 12.20 -17.02
C ILE A 39 -5.39 12.32 -17.66
N ALA A 40 -6.38 12.76 -16.88
CA ALA A 40 -7.71 13.00 -17.40
C ALA A 40 -7.82 14.42 -17.96
N LYS A 41 -8.66 14.59 -18.99
CA LYS A 41 -8.92 15.92 -19.58
C LYS A 41 -9.65 16.87 -18.63
N SER A 42 -10.44 16.34 -17.70
CA SER A 42 -11.20 17.09 -16.71
C SER A 42 -11.65 16.17 -15.57
N ALA A 43 -12.17 16.76 -14.50
CA ALA A 43 -12.91 16.01 -13.48
C ALA A 43 -14.10 15.25 -14.11
N PRO A 44 -14.48 14.07 -13.57
CA PRO A 44 -15.61 13.30 -14.08
C PRO A 44 -16.92 14.09 -13.88
N ALA A 45 -17.65 14.35 -14.97
CA ALA A 45 -18.86 15.17 -14.96
C ALA A 45 -20.03 14.57 -14.14
N ASN A 46 -20.05 13.24 -13.97
CA ASN A 46 -21.10 12.50 -13.26
C ASN A 46 -20.62 11.92 -11.91
N ALA A 47 -19.63 12.56 -11.28
CA ALA A 47 -19.12 12.09 -10.01
C ALA A 47 -20.09 12.39 -8.85
N GLY A 48 -20.41 11.37 -8.06
CA GLY A 48 -21.21 11.49 -6.85
C GLY A 48 -20.44 12.15 -5.69
N LEU A 49 -21.01 12.11 -4.48
CA LEU A 49 -20.31 12.56 -3.26
C LEU A 49 -19.03 11.74 -3.04
N GLY A 50 -17.97 12.40 -2.57
CA GLY A 50 -16.69 11.75 -2.23
C GLY A 50 -15.53 12.12 -3.16
N LEU A 51 -14.45 11.34 -3.10
CA LEU A 51 -13.21 11.59 -3.82
C LEU A 51 -13.39 11.33 -5.33
N ARG A 52 -13.02 12.31 -6.14
CA ARG A 52 -13.09 12.25 -7.61
C ARG A 52 -11.72 12.17 -8.27
N GLY A 53 -10.71 12.71 -7.61
CA GLY A 53 -9.38 12.82 -8.17
C GLY A 53 -8.49 13.81 -7.44
N PHE A 54 -7.38 14.16 -8.06
CA PHE A 54 -6.41 15.11 -7.55
C PHE A 54 -6.02 16.09 -8.65
N LEU A 55 -5.96 17.36 -8.29
CA LEU A 55 -5.30 18.39 -9.09
C LEU A 55 -3.85 18.50 -8.62
N VAL A 56 -2.92 18.40 -9.56
CA VAL A 56 -1.47 18.48 -9.30
C VAL A 56 -0.92 19.68 -10.08
N GLU A 57 -0.39 20.65 -9.34
CA GLU A 57 -0.02 21.96 -9.86
C GLU A 57 1.42 22.30 -9.45
N PRO A 58 2.38 22.25 -10.39
CA PRO A 58 3.73 22.76 -10.15
C PRO A 58 3.65 24.27 -9.90
N LEU A 59 4.07 24.73 -8.71
CA LEU A 59 4.08 26.16 -8.37
C LEU A 59 5.34 26.89 -8.89
N ASN A 60 6.06 26.29 -9.83
CA ASN A 60 7.20 26.92 -10.49
C ASN A 60 7.28 26.52 -11.98
N ASP A 61 7.55 27.53 -12.80
CA ASP A 61 7.49 27.42 -14.27
C ASP A 61 8.60 26.55 -14.87
N GLU A 62 9.65 26.24 -14.08
CA GLU A 62 10.78 25.42 -14.51
C GLU A 62 10.52 23.90 -14.39
N LEU A 63 9.66 23.45 -13.47
CA LEU A 63 9.46 22.00 -13.24
C LEU A 63 8.46 21.36 -14.21
N GLY A 64 7.40 22.06 -14.63
CA GLY A 64 6.42 21.52 -15.59
C GLY A 64 6.98 21.31 -16.99
N ARG A 65 7.84 22.23 -17.45
CA ARG A 65 8.45 22.21 -18.80
C ARG A 65 9.42 21.05 -19.01
N ASN A 66 10.15 20.65 -17.97
CA ASN A 66 11.12 19.54 -18.05
C ASN A 66 10.47 18.18 -18.30
N TYR A 67 9.16 18.04 -18.08
CA TYR A 67 8.42 16.79 -18.23
C TYR A 67 7.32 16.87 -19.30
N ASN A 68 7.24 17.96 -20.08
CA ASN A 68 6.21 18.21 -21.09
C ASN A 68 4.77 18.05 -20.56
N LEU A 69 4.54 18.46 -19.31
CA LEU A 69 3.24 18.40 -18.65
C LEU A 69 2.58 19.79 -18.67
N SER A 70 1.26 19.82 -18.78
CA SER A 70 0.45 21.05 -18.65
C SER A 70 0.67 21.70 -17.26
N GLU A 71 0.42 23.00 -17.17
CA GLU A 71 0.54 23.79 -15.92
C GLU A 71 -0.33 23.25 -14.77
N SER A 72 -1.38 22.51 -15.10
CA SER A 72 -2.26 21.84 -14.15
C SER A 72 -2.65 20.47 -14.70
N ILE A 73 -2.53 19.43 -13.87
CA ILE A 73 -2.79 18.03 -14.24
C ILE A 73 -3.90 17.51 -13.36
N TYR A 74 -4.93 16.94 -13.98
CA TYR A 74 -5.98 16.25 -13.25
C TYR A 74 -5.79 14.74 -13.33
N LEU A 75 -5.76 14.10 -12.17
CA LEU A 75 -5.68 12.65 -12.01
C LEU A 75 -7.00 12.15 -11.44
N ALA A 76 -7.79 11.44 -12.24
CA ALA A 76 -8.99 10.78 -11.73
C ALA A 76 -8.59 9.62 -10.81
N ALA A 77 -9.28 9.48 -9.68
CA ALA A 77 -8.90 8.54 -8.62
C ALA A 77 -10.12 7.83 -8.02
N GLY A 78 -9.85 6.79 -7.23
CA GLY A 78 -10.88 5.91 -6.69
C GLY A 78 -11.61 5.20 -7.83
N GLN A 79 -12.93 5.21 -7.78
CA GLN A 79 -13.77 4.52 -8.77
C GLN A 79 -13.75 5.16 -10.16
N TYR A 80 -13.25 6.39 -10.25
CA TYR A 80 -13.13 7.14 -11.49
C TYR A 80 -11.73 7.03 -12.12
N ALA A 81 -10.84 6.24 -11.51
CA ALA A 81 -9.48 6.05 -11.99
C ALA A 81 -9.47 5.39 -13.38
N ILE A 82 -8.66 5.95 -14.28
CA ILE A 82 -8.50 5.44 -15.65
C ILE A 82 -7.74 4.10 -15.66
N SER A 83 -6.96 3.82 -14.63
CA SER A 83 -6.25 2.56 -14.43
C SER A 83 -5.87 2.36 -12.96
N SER A 84 -5.51 1.13 -12.58
CA SER A 84 -4.91 0.84 -11.27
C SER A 84 -3.64 1.68 -11.02
N LYS A 85 -2.92 2.05 -12.08
CA LYS A 85 -1.76 2.93 -11.97
C LYS A 85 -2.13 4.35 -11.54
N ALA A 86 -3.29 4.87 -11.95
CA ALA A 86 -3.80 6.17 -11.50
C ALA A 86 -4.09 6.15 -9.98
N ASN A 87 -4.67 5.05 -9.47
CA ASN A 87 -4.88 4.87 -8.03
C ASN A 87 -3.58 4.73 -7.25
N ALA A 88 -2.59 4.02 -7.78
CA ALA A 88 -1.27 3.94 -7.14
C ALA A 88 -0.57 5.32 -7.03
N ILE A 89 -0.71 6.17 -8.05
CA ILE A 89 -0.19 7.55 -8.02
C ILE A 89 -0.98 8.38 -6.99
N ALA A 90 -2.31 8.25 -6.96
CA ALA A 90 -3.17 8.94 -6.01
C ALA A 90 -2.87 8.56 -4.55
N GLU A 91 -2.65 7.27 -4.25
CA GLU A 91 -2.24 6.80 -2.92
C GLU A 91 -0.92 7.45 -2.48
N ARG A 92 0.03 7.58 -3.41
CA ARG A 92 1.30 8.26 -3.14
C ARG A 92 1.09 9.75 -2.84
N LEU A 93 0.22 10.45 -3.58
CA LEU A 93 -0.11 11.85 -3.31
C LEU A 93 -0.67 12.04 -1.89
N VAL A 94 -1.57 11.16 -1.47
CA VAL A 94 -2.14 11.14 -0.11
C VAL A 94 -1.07 10.80 0.94
N GLY A 95 -0.13 9.92 0.63
CA GLY A 95 1.01 9.60 1.51
C GLY A 95 1.93 10.80 1.78
N LEU A 96 2.05 11.72 0.82
CA LEU A 96 2.89 12.91 0.92
C LEU A 96 2.30 14.01 1.81
N MET A 97 1.05 13.88 2.25
CA MET A 97 0.43 14.80 3.23
C MET A 97 1.25 14.89 4.52
N ASN A 98 1.87 13.79 4.96
CA ASN A 98 2.67 13.72 6.18
C ASN A 98 4.02 14.45 6.08
N SER A 99 4.45 14.76 4.86
CA SER A 99 5.71 15.46 4.57
C SER A 99 5.51 16.92 4.13
N ALA A 100 4.26 17.38 4.06
CA ALA A 100 3.93 18.71 3.57
C ALA A 100 4.22 19.78 4.64
N GLU A 101 4.80 20.90 4.21
CA GLU A 101 4.89 22.09 5.06
C GLU A 101 3.52 22.79 5.05
N ILE A 102 2.82 22.78 6.19
CA ILE A 102 1.58 23.53 6.36
C ILE A 102 1.94 25.02 6.28
N THR A 103 1.59 25.68 5.18
CA THR A 103 2.06 27.04 4.87
C THR A 103 1.05 28.14 5.18
N THR A 104 -0.11 27.84 5.76
CA THR A 104 -1.10 28.87 6.10
C THR A 104 -1.00 29.30 7.57
N ARG A 105 -0.73 30.60 7.79
CA ARG A 105 -1.14 31.30 9.01
C ARG A 105 -2.67 31.24 9.06
N MET A 106 -3.20 30.31 9.84
CA MET A 106 -4.64 30.05 9.94
C MET A 106 -5.23 30.68 11.20
N THR A 107 -6.48 31.10 11.08
CA THR A 107 -7.31 31.62 12.18
C THR A 107 -7.81 30.48 13.08
N PRO A 108 -8.26 30.75 14.32
CA PRO A 108 -8.66 29.70 15.27
C PRO A 108 -9.82 28.79 14.81
N GLU A 109 -10.62 29.21 13.82
CA GLU A 109 -11.69 28.37 13.23
C GLU A 109 -11.16 27.39 12.16
N GLU A 110 -10.02 27.69 11.54
CA GLU A 110 -9.34 26.86 10.54
C GLU A 110 -8.44 25.79 11.17
N GLU A 111 -8.11 25.93 12.46
CA GLU A 111 -7.42 24.93 13.28
C GLU A 111 -8.21 23.61 13.40
N ALA A 112 -9.53 23.65 13.15
CA ALA A 112 -10.40 22.46 13.13
C ALA A 112 -10.39 21.69 11.80
N LEU A 113 -9.64 22.17 10.79
CA LEU A 113 -9.49 21.56 9.46
C LEU A 113 -8.04 21.11 9.22
N SER A 114 -7.25 20.88 10.27
CA SER A 114 -5.90 20.33 10.13
C SER A 114 -5.92 19.10 9.21
N LEU A 115 -4.90 19.00 8.34
CA LEU A 115 -4.62 17.86 7.48
C LEU A 115 -4.28 16.65 8.37
N ASP A 116 -5.30 16.13 9.04
CA ASP A 116 -5.18 15.14 10.10
C ASP A 116 -5.14 13.73 9.52
N ALA A 117 -4.63 12.82 10.35
CA ALA A 117 -4.68 11.38 10.11
C ALA A 117 -6.09 10.90 9.70
N ASP A 118 -7.14 11.60 10.15
CA ASP A 118 -8.54 11.31 9.80
C ASP A 118 -8.86 11.65 8.33
N LEU A 119 -8.38 12.78 7.81
CA LEU A 119 -8.54 13.14 6.40
C LEU A 119 -7.70 12.21 5.51
N GLN A 120 -6.47 11.92 5.93
CA GLN A 120 -5.62 10.96 5.23
C GLN A 120 -6.28 9.57 5.17
N GLY A 121 -6.82 9.11 6.30
CA GLY A 121 -7.55 7.84 6.39
C GLY A 121 -8.80 7.81 5.52
N PHE A 122 -9.59 8.90 5.52
CA PHE A 122 -10.75 9.04 4.64
C PHE A 122 -10.36 8.93 3.15
N LEU A 123 -9.32 9.66 2.72
CA LEU A 123 -8.86 9.63 1.34
C LEU A 123 -8.34 8.24 0.94
N GLN A 124 -7.61 7.56 1.82
CA GLN A 124 -7.13 6.18 1.60
C GLN A 124 -8.30 5.20 1.44
N GLU A 125 -9.33 5.31 2.28
CA GLU A 125 -10.52 4.45 2.19
C GLU A 125 -11.25 4.65 0.86
N GLN A 126 -11.41 5.90 0.39
CA GLN A 126 -12.06 6.21 -0.87
C GLN A 126 -11.27 5.71 -2.11
N LEU A 127 -9.94 5.74 -2.05
CA LEU A 127 -9.08 5.17 -3.11
C LEU A 127 -9.24 3.65 -3.20
N TYR A 128 -9.33 2.99 -2.04
CA TYR A 128 -9.45 1.55 -1.96
C TYR A 128 -10.80 1.01 -2.48
N VAL A 129 -11.89 1.77 -2.33
CA VAL A 129 -13.21 1.40 -2.89
C VAL A 129 -13.19 1.39 -4.44
N GLY A 130 -12.33 2.22 -5.04
CA GLY A 130 -12.24 2.41 -6.48
C GLY A 130 -11.68 1.25 -7.29
N GLU A 131 -10.63 0.60 -6.79
CA GLU A 131 -10.04 -0.58 -7.44
C GLU A 131 -11.01 -1.77 -7.55
N ARG A 132 -12.06 -1.76 -6.73
CA ARG A 132 -13.10 -2.80 -6.70
C ARG A 132 -14.06 -2.75 -7.88
N LEU A 133 -14.25 -1.56 -8.48
CA LEU A 133 -15.19 -1.36 -9.61
C LEU A 133 -14.52 -1.56 -10.97
N THR A 134 -13.23 -1.21 -11.11
CA THR A 134 -12.49 -1.38 -12.38
C THR A 134 -12.19 -2.85 -12.73
N LEU A 135 -12.26 -3.76 -11.76
CA LEU A 135 -12.03 -5.21 -11.96
C LEU A 135 -13.28 -5.98 -12.42
N LEU A 136 -14.45 -5.36 -12.46
CA LEU A 136 -15.70 -6.01 -12.87
C LEU A 136 -16.03 -5.83 -14.37
N ASP A 137 -15.26 -5.02 -15.11
CA ASP A 137 -15.48 -4.75 -16.54
C ASP A 137 -14.36 -5.27 -17.46
N THR A 138 -13.75 -6.41 -17.11
CA THR A 138 -12.91 -7.17 -18.06
C THR A 138 -13.29 -8.64 -18.08
N GLU A 139 -14.55 -8.93 -18.37
CA GLU A 139 -14.89 -10.20 -19.01
C GLU A 139 -14.83 -10.01 -20.53
N GLY A 140 -13.85 -10.67 -21.14
CA GLY A 140 -13.71 -10.79 -22.58
C GLY A 140 -12.48 -10.09 -23.13
N LEU A 141 -11.33 -10.76 -23.06
CA LEU A 141 -10.46 -10.99 -24.21
C LEU A 141 -9.31 -11.92 -23.82
N GLU A 142 -9.04 -12.84 -24.72
CA GLU A 142 -8.24 -14.05 -24.55
C GLU A 142 -6.74 -13.76 -24.36
N LEU A 143 -6.10 -14.64 -23.59
CA LEU A 143 -4.64 -14.70 -23.42
C LEU A 143 -3.95 -15.15 -24.71
N SER A 144 -2.88 -14.44 -25.10
CA SER A 144 -1.74 -15.06 -25.76
C SER A 144 -0.43 -14.58 -25.14
N PRO A 145 0.63 -15.43 -25.11
CA PRO A 145 1.83 -15.17 -24.32
C PRO A 145 3.01 -14.80 -25.23
N GLU A 146 3.37 -13.52 -25.29
CA GLU A 146 4.66 -13.11 -25.84
C GLU A 146 5.37 -12.15 -24.87
N ALA A 147 6.56 -12.59 -24.45
CA ALA A 147 7.44 -11.86 -23.56
C ALA A 147 8.01 -10.64 -24.29
N VAL A 148 7.83 -9.46 -23.70
CA VAL A 148 8.51 -8.23 -24.12
C VAL A 148 9.41 -7.77 -22.98
N GLU A 149 10.73 -7.86 -23.19
CA GLU A 149 11.73 -7.18 -22.39
C GLU A 149 11.63 -5.66 -22.65
N MET A 150 11.66 -4.85 -21.58
CA MET A 150 11.90 -3.41 -21.67
C MET A 150 12.91 -2.94 -20.59
N PRO A 151 13.86 -2.05 -20.91
CA PRO A 151 14.92 -1.63 -19.99
C PRO A 151 14.53 -0.46 -19.07
N LEU A 152 15.25 -0.40 -17.94
CA LEU A 152 15.22 0.56 -16.83
C LEU A 152 15.36 2.04 -17.24
N GLU A 153 14.58 2.92 -16.57
CA GLU A 153 15.10 3.94 -15.64
C GLU A 153 14.00 4.52 -14.72
N THR A 154 14.39 4.83 -13.48
CA THR A 154 13.59 4.71 -12.23
C THR A 154 12.93 6.03 -11.74
N PRO A 155 11.67 5.98 -11.25
CA PRO A 155 11.13 6.96 -10.30
C PRO A 155 11.62 6.64 -8.86
N LYS A 156 11.81 7.64 -7.99
CA LYS A 156 12.13 7.46 -6.55
C LYS A 156 11.10 6.49 -5.95
N ALA A 157 11.65 5.42 -5.40
CA ALA A 157 11.12 4.09 -5.62
C ALA A 157 9.87 3.81 -4.77
N ALA A 158 8.75 3.49 -5.42
CA ALA A 158 7.94 2.40 -4.88
C ALA A 158 8.91 1.25 -4.63
N CYS A 159 9.12 0.88 -3.35
CA CYS A 159 10.13 -0.10 -3.01
C CYS A 159 9.95 -1.31 -3.91
N GLN A 160 11.04 -1.77 -4.52
CA GLN A 160 10.95 -2.98 -5.31
C GLN A 160 10.70 -4.14 -4.33
N TYR A 161 9.67 -4.91 -4.60
CA TYR A 161 9.36 -6.14 -3.88
C TYR A 161 8.87 -7.17 -4.88
N GLU A 162 9.16 -8.43 -4.58
CA GLU A 162 8.82 -9.55 -5.43
C GLU A 162 7.44 -10.09 -5.03
N LEU A 163 6.65 -10.48 -6.03
CA LEU A 163 5.37 -11.15 -5.80
C LEU A 163 5.55 -12.66 -5.94
N GLY A 164 5.41 -13.37 -4.81
CA GLY A 164 5.41 -14.82 -4.80
C GLY A 164 4.06 -15.38 -5.24
N ALA A 165 4.07 -16.36 -6.15
CA ALA A 165 2.87 -17.08 -6.55
C ALA A 165 2.17 -17.73 -5.35
N TYR A 166 0.85 -17.81 -5.41
CA TYR A 166 0.05 -18.50 -4.42
C TYR A 166 0.27 -20.02 -4.54
N ASN A 167 1.04 -20.58 -3.62
CA ASN A 167 1.39 -22.00 -3.59
C ASN A 167 1.01 -22.64 -2.24
N PRO A 168 -0.29 -22.87 -1.97
CA PRO A 168 -0.75 -23.44 -0.71
C PRO A 168 -0.25 -24.88 -0.50
N ASN A 169 -0.07 -25.65 -1.57
CA ASN A 169 0.38 -27.05 -1.48
C ASN A 169 1.76 -27.17 -0.82
N PHE A 170 2.68 -26.24 -1.09
CA PHE A 170 3.98 -26.21 -0.42
C PHE A 170 3.89 -26.15 1.12
N TRP A 171 2.83 -25.53 1.65
CA TRP A 171 2.62 -25.36 3.09
C TRP A 171 1.68 -26.41 3.69
N ASN A 172 0.87 -27.07 2.86
CA ASN A 172 -0.24 -27.91 3.31
C ASN A 172 -0.01 -29.41 3.07
N ASN A 173 0.93 -29.81 2.21
CA ASN A 173 1.09 -31.19 1.74
C ASN A 173 1.70 -32.17 2.75
N ASN A 174 2.18 -31.71 3.90
CA ASN A 174 2.72 -32.58 4.95
C ASN A 174 2.36 -32.04 6.34
N ALA A 175 1.99 -32.96 7.23
CA ALA A 175 1.45 -32.64 8.55
C ALA A 175 2.45 -31.88 9.45
N THR A 176 3.74 -32.16 9.36
CA THR A 176 4.80 -31.44 10.10
C THR A 176 4.93 -30.01 9.60
N ILE A 177 4.89 -29.81 8.28
CA ILE A 177 4.89 -28.47 7.66
C ILE A 177 3.70 -27.66 8.14
N LEU A 178 2.52 -28.27 8.02
CA LEU A 178 1.25 -27.65 8.31
C LEU A 178 1.20 -27.22 9.78
N ARG A 179 1.67 -28.09 10.70
CA ARG A 179 1.62 -27.84 12.15
C ARG A 179 2.67 -26.86 12.63
N ASN A 180 3.88 -26.89 12.07
CA ASN A 180 5.03 -26.16 12.61
C ASN A 180 5.34 -24.83 11.90
N ASN A 181 4.51 -24.40 10.94
CA ASN A 181 4.65 -23.08 10.31
C ASN A 181 3.35 -22.30 10.44
N ASN A 182 3.47 -21.04 10.84
CA ASN A 182 2.33 -20.16 11.10
C ASN A 182 2.26 -18.99 10.09
N CYS A 183 1.49 -17.96 10.44
CA CYS A 183 1.31 -16.76 9.64
C CYS A 183 2.62 -15.99 9.41
N TYR A 184 3.52 -15.94 10.39
CA TYR A 184 4.79 -15.22 10.27
C TYR A 184 5.77 -15.95 9.35
N ASN A 185 5.85 -17.29 9.46
CA ASN A 185 6.57 -18.13 8.51
C ASN A 185 6.07 -17.95 7.07
N TYR A 186 4.75 -18.03 6.90
CA TYR A 186 4.09 -17.90 5.60
C TYR A 186 4.35 -16.55 4.96
N ALA A 187 4.11 -15.47 5.72
CA ALA A 187 4.27 -14.10 5.25
C ALA A 187 5.72 -13.80 4.85
N SER A 188 6.68 -14.31 5.63
CA SER A 188 8.12 -14.21 5.35
C SER A 188 8.59 -15.14 4.23
N ASN A 189 7.73 -16.03 3.75
CA ASN A 189 8.06 -17.11 2.81
C ASN A 189 9.25 -17.98 3.29
N LYS A 190 9.35 -18.20 4.61
CA LYS A 190 10.44 -18.94 5.26
C LYS A 190 9.88 -20.05 6.13
N ARG A 191 10.11 -21.29 5.68
CA ARG A 191 9.63 -22.50 6.35
C ARG A 191 10.69 -23.01 7.34
N THR A 192 10.66 -22.48 8.57
CA THR A 192 11.63 -22.84 9.60
C THR A 192 11.21 -24.07 10.41
N ASP A 193 9.94 -24.48 10.31
CA ASP A 193 9.35 -25.55 11.14
C ASP A 193 9.47 -25.27 12.67
N THR A 194 9.47 -24.00 13.07
CA THR A 194 9.63 -23.56 14.48
C THR A 194 8.43 -22.82 15.07
N PHE A 195 7.37 -22.64 14.30
CA PHE A 195 6.20 -21.82 14.65
C PHE A 195 6.62 -20.40 15.04
N ALA A 196 7.21 -19.70 14.06
CA ALA A 196 8.05 -18.54 14.30
C ALA A 196 7.34 -17.39 15.00
N GLN A 197 8.08 -16.63 15.81
CA GLN A 197 7.55 -15.47 16.55
C GLN A 197 8.36 -14.22 16.22
N PRO A 198 7.70 -13.06 15.98
CA PRO A 198 8.37 -11.78 15.87
C PRO A 198 9.35 -11.53 17.03
N GLY A 199 10.59 -11.20 16.69
CA GLY A 199 11.69 -10.86 17.61
C GLY A 199 12.45 -12.06 18.16
N ARG A 200 12.01 -13.31 17.93
CA ARG A 200 12.82 -14.48 18.36
C ARG A 200 14.11 -14.63 17.57
N GLY A 201 14.11 -14.25 16.29
CA GLY A 201 15.29 -14.35 15.44
C GLY A 201 16.42 -13.42 15.89
N CYS A 202 16.05 -12.24 16.40
CA CYS A 202 17.02 -11.28 16.95
C CYS A 202 17.23 -11.38 18.47
N GLY A 203 16.46 -12.23 19.17
CA GLY A 203 16.54 -12.41 20.63
C GLY A 203 15.76 -11.37 21.45
N ASN A 204 14.90 -10.57 20.83
CA ASN A 204 14.09 -9.54 21.49
C ASN A 204 12.62 -9.64 21.08
N ILE A 205 11.94 -10.67 21.61
CA ILE A 205 10.51 -10.90 21.42
C ILE A 205 9.67 -9.73 21.96
N TYR A 206 8.47 -9.54 21.41
CA TYR A 206 7.50 -8.57 21.91
C TYR A 206 7.12 -8.86 23.36
N ARG A 207 6.87 -7.81 24.16
CA ARG A 207 6.46 -7.91 25.57
C ARG A 207 4.95 -7.95 25.75
N SER A 208 4.21 -7.44 24.78
CA SER A 208 2.75 -7.45 24.76
C SER A 208 2.25 -7.56 23.31
N LEU A 209 1.03 -8.07 23.13
CA LEU A 209 0.38 -8.21 21.83
C LEU A 209 -0.32 -6.89 21.46
N THR A 210 0.50 -5.93 21.05
CA THR A 210 0.11 -4.60 20.56
C THR A 210 0.81 -4.33 19.23
N CYS A 211 0.27 -3.41 18.42
CA CYS A 211 0.93 -3.01 17.18
C CYS A 211 2.38 -2.56 17.43
N ALA A 212 2.59 -1.66 18.40
CA ALA A 212 3.91 -1.12 18.69
C ALA A 212 4.95 -2.22 19.03
N GLU A 213 4.61 -3.14 19.94
CA GLU A 213 5.55 -4.16 20.39
C GLU A 213 5.81 -5.25 19.34
N VAL A 214 4.78 -5.69 18.60
CA VAL A 214 4.96 -6.70 17.56
C VAL A 214 5.68 -6.10 16.35
N THR A 215 5.38 -4.86 15.98
CA THR A 215 6.15 -4.11 14.98
C THR A 215 7.62 -4.00 15.39
N ARG A 216 7.91 -3.52 16.61
CA ARG A 216 9.29 -3.43 17.12
C ARG A 216 10.03 -4.78 17.04
N ALA A 217 9.37 -5.86 17.44
CA ALA A 217 9.95 -7.20 17.40
C ALA A 217 10.22 -7.68 15.96
N SER A 218 9.31 -7.44 15.03
CA SER A 218 9.51 -7.76 13.61
C SER A 218 10.59 -6.90 12.94
N LEU A 219 10.69 -5.61 13.27
CA LEU A 219 11.78 -4.76 12.79
C LEU A 219 13.14 -5.26 13.32
N CYS A 220 13.19 -5.76 14.55
CA CYS A 220 14.39 -6.35 15.13
C CYS A 220 14.83 -7.64 14.40
N ASP A 221 13.87 -8.44 13.93
CA ASP A 221 14.13 -9.58 13.04
C ASP A 221 14.64 -9.16 11.65
N GLY A 222 14.57 -7.87 11.33
CA GLY A 222 15.09 -7.30 10.09
C GLY A 222 14.02 -7.01 9.03
N LEU A 223 12.73 -6.89 9.40
CA LEU A 223 11.73 -6.31 8.49
C LEU A 223 11.92 -4.79 8.39
N HIS A 224 11.43 -4.20 7.31
CA HIS A 224 11.27 -2.76 7.19
C HIS A 224 9.78 -2.39 7.12
N VAL A 225 9.40 -1.25 7.69
CA VAL A 225 8.08 -0.64 7.44
C VAL A 225 7.96 -0.31 5.95
N ARG A 226 6.76 -0.39 5.37
CA ARG A 226 6.51 0.03 3.98
C ARG A 226 7.06 1.45 3.74
N TYR A 227 7.60 1.67 2.54
CA TYR A 227 8.38 2.85 2.13
C TYR A 227 9.81 2.97 2.69
N ASN A 228 10.20 2.18 3.69
CA ASN A 228 11.62 2.00 4.03
C ASN A 228 12.20 0.84 3.19
N CYS A 229 12.72 1.16 2.01
CA CYS A 229 13.09 0.14 1.03
C CYS A 229 14.34 -0.65 1.42
N PHE A 230 14.35 -1.95 1.10
CA PHE A 230 15.57 -2.74 1.07
C PHE A 230 16.37 -2.55 -0.22
N PRO A 231 17.71 -2.66 -0.18
CA PRO A 231 18.51 -2.77 -1.39
C PRO A 231 18.17 -4.04 -2.18
N ALA A 232 18.47 -4.06 -3.48
CA ALA A 232 18.20 -5.22 -4.33
C ALA A 232 18.91 -6.52 -3.87
N SER A 233 20.02 -6.41 -3.14
CA SER A 233 20.76 -7.54 -2.54
C SER A 233 19.94 -8.34 -1.52
N GLU A 234 18.86 -7.77 -1.01
CA GLU A 234 17.96 -8.39 -0.04
C GLU A 234 16.77 -9.11 -0.67
N ALA A 235 16.71 -9.17 -2.01
CA ALA A 235 15.71 -9.96 -2.71
C ALA A 235 15.83 -11.48 -2.37
N PRO A 236 14.69 -12.21 -2.29
CA PRO A 236 13.34 -11.71 -2.46
C PRO A 236 12.83 -10.95 -1.22
N ARG A 237 12.09 -9.87 -1.49
CA ARG A 237 11.40 -9.03 -0.52
C ARG A 237 9.91 -9.16 -0.74
N TYR A 238 9.14 -9.49 0.29
CA TYR A 238 7.69 -9.64 0.14
C TYR A 238 6.95 -8.53 0.88
N LEU A 239 5.90 -8.01 0.24
CA LEU A 239 4.96 -7.13 0.90
C LEU A 239 4.03 -7.94 1.81
N VAL A 240 4.00 -7.57 3.08
CA VAL A 240 3.22 -8.23 4.12
C VAL A 240 2.44 -7.20 4.94
N ALA A 241 1.39 -7.65 5.63
CA ALA A 241 0.57 -6.80 6.50
C ALA A 241 0.42 -7.41 7.89
N LEU A 242 0.54 -6.59 8.92
CA LEU A 242 0.39 -6.99 10.33
C LEU A 242 -0.96 -6.53 10.87
N VAL A 243 -1.63 -7.46 11.56
CA VAL A 243 -2.84 -7.17 12.34
C VAL A 243 -2.74 -7.78 13.72
N ILE A 244 -3.41 -7.15 14.69
CA ILE A 244 -3.37 -7.55 16.10
C ILE A 244 -4.78 -7.77 16.61
N ALA A 245 -4.95 -8.87 17.36
CA ALA A 245 -6.05 -9.10 18.27
C ALA A 245 -5.53 -8.70 19.66
N PRO A 246 -5.88 -7.52 20.19
CA PRO A 246 -5.23 -6.95 21.36
C PRO A 246 -5.19 -7.92 22.55
N GLY A 247 -3.99 -8.12 23.11
CA GLY A 247 -3.79 -9.01 24.26
C GLY A 247 -3.98 -10.51 23.98
N ARG A 248 -4.28 -10.91 22.74
CA ARG A 248 -4.65 -12.31 22.41
C ARG A 248 -3.77 -12.93 21.34
N ASP A 249 -3.59 -12.27 20.20
CA ASP A 249 -2.84 -12.84 19.08
C ASP A 249 -2.33 -11.78 18.08
N PHE A 250 -1.35 -12.15 17.26
CA PHE A 250 -0.92 -11.40 16.08
C PHE A 250 -1.15 -12.20 14.82
N HIS A 251 -1.31 -11.53 13.68
CA HIS A 251 -1.49 -12.23 12.42
C HIS A 251 -0.92 -11.47 11.23
N TRP A 252 -0.43 -12.23 10.25
CA TRP A 252 0.24 -11.72 9.07
C TRP A 252 -0.40 -12.19 7.78
N TYR A 253 -0.47 -11.28 6.81
CA TYR A 253 -0.88 -11.54 5.43
C TYR A 253 0.29 -11.28 4.47
N ARG A 254 0.27 -11.92 3.29
CA ARG A 254 1.22 -11.69 2.21
C ARG A 254 0.48 -11.39 0.92
N LEU A 255 0.95 -10.38 0.18
CA LEU A 255 0.46 -10.13 -1.18
C LEU A 255 1.05 -11.16 -2.14
N ASN A 256 0.22 -11.75 -2.99
CA ASN A 256 0.63 -12.73 -3.98
C ASN A 256 0.64 -12.15 -5.39
N LYS A 257 1.29 -12.86 -6.32
CA LYS A 257 1.38 -12.49 -7.74
C LYS A 257 0.01 -12.34 -8.41
N GLU A 258 -0.96 -13.11 -7.93
CA GLU A 258 -2.33 -13.16 -8.40
C GLU A 258 -3.16 -11.93 -7.98
N GLY A 259 -2.58 -10.98 -7.24
CA GLY A 259 -3.24 -9.72 -6.87
C GLY A 259 -4.13 -9.79 -5.63
N PHE A 260 -4.27 -10.97 -5.01
CA PHE A 260 -4.91 -11.13 -3.71
C PHE A 260 -3.89 -11.32 -2.58
N TRP A 261 -4.37 -11.16 -1.36
CA TRP A 261 -3.65 -11.50 -0.15
C TRP A 261 -4.01 -12.90 0.33
N SER A 262 -3.05 -13.55 0.97
CA SER A 262 -3.28 -14.84 1.60
C SER A 262 -2.56 -14.94 2.94
N HIS A 263 -2.94 -15.94 3.71
CA HIS A 263 -2.46 -16.11 5.07
C HIS A 263 -2.52 -17.56 5.53
N LYS A 264 -1.84 -17.83 6.65
CA LYS A 264 -1.84 -19.13 7.33
C LYS A 264 -2.18 -18.98 8.82
N PRO A 265 -3.45 -19.10 9.22
CA PRO A 265 -3.84 -19.00 10.62
C PRO A 265 -3.23 -20.13 11.48
N GLY A 266 -2.15 -19.84 12.21
CA GLY A 266 -1.46 -20.84 13.03
C GLY A 266 -1.16 -22.13 12.25
N SER A 267 -1.59 -23.27 12.80
CA SER A 267 -1.41 -24.60 12.21
C SER A 267 -2.46 -24.98 11.15
N THR A 268 -3.37 -24.09 10.75
CA THR A 268 -4.36 -24.40 9.71
C THR A 268 -3.77 -24.28 8.29
N PRO A 269 -4.46 -24.82 7.26
CA PRO A 269 -4.02 -24.64 5.88
C PRO A 269 -3.90 -23.17 5.47
N VAL A 270 -2.97 -22.89 4.54
CA VAL A 270 -2.91 -21.62 3.82
C VAL A 270 -4.20 -21.40 3.06
N ARG A 271 -4.73 -20.18 3.13
CA ARG A 271 -5.92 -19.75 2.40
C ARG A 271 -5.79 -18.31 1.92
N ASN A 272 -6.51 -17.95 0.86
CA ASN A 272 -6.60 -16.61 0.29
C ASN A 272 -7.96 -15.92 0.59
N VAL A 273 -8.76 -16.51 1.47
CA VAL A 273 -10.06 -15.97 1.88
C VAL A 273 -10.05 -15.51 3.32
N ASP A 274 -10.89 -14.54 3.66
CA ASP A 274 -11.06 -13.95 5.00
C ASP A 274 -12.00 -14.79 5.90
N ASN A 275 -12.35 -14.33 7.10
CA ASN A 275 -13.23 -15.07 8.02
C ASN A 275 -14.71 -15.12 7.57
N SER A 276 -15.06 -14.43 6.49
CA SER A 276 -16.34 -14.55 5.80
C SER A 276 -16.24 -15.39 4.52
N ASN A 277 -15.13 -16.11 4.30
CA ASN A 277 -14.84 -16.88 3.08
C ASN A 277 -14.81 -16.04 1.80
N ARG A 278 -14.45 -14.75 1.89
CA ARG A 278 -14.27 -13.87 0.72
C ARG A 278 -12.80 -13.71 0.40
N VAL A 279 -12.42 -13.69 -0.88
CA VAL A 279 -11.03 -13.45 -1.30
C VAL A 279 -10.52 -12.15 -0.68
N ILE A 280 -9.32 -12.19 -0.09
CA ILE A 280 -8.75 -11.04 0.61
C ILE A 280 -8.10 -10.13 -0.42
N THR A 281 -8.71 -8.98 -0.68
CA THR A 281 -8.13 -7.94 -1.55
C THR A 281 -7.40 -6.87 -0.75
N ASN A 282 -7.78 -6.65 0.51
CA ASN A 282 -7.05 -5.79 1.45
C ASN A 282 -7.14 -6.32 2.89
N PRO A 283 -5.99 -6.55 3.54
CA PRO A 283 -5.96 -7.00 4.93
C PRO A 283 -6.42 -5.94 5.94
N GLU A 284 -6.50 -4.67 5.59
CA GLU A 284 -6.99 -3.61 6.50
C GLU A 284 -8.51 -3.69 6.71
N THR A 285 -9.26 -3.99 5.64
CA THR A 285 -10.73 -3.92 5.60
C THR A 285 -11.43 -5.28 5.48
N CYS A 286 -10.70 -6.38 5.22
CA CYS A 286 -11.32 -7.70 5.15
C CYS A 286 -11.89 -8.16 6.51
N ASN A 287 -12.74 -9.19 6.50
CA ASN A 287 -13.20 -9.78 7.76
C ASN A 287 -12.05 -10.55 8.43
N ARG A 288 -11.38 -9.91 9.39
CA ARG A 288 -10.30 -10.50 10.17
C ARG A 288 -10.78 -11.23 11.43
N GLY A 289 -12.09 -11.27 11.70
CA GLY A 289 -12.63 -11.78 12.95
C GLY A 289 -12.06 -11.04 14.16
N ILE A 290 -11.28 -11.73 14.99
CA ILE A 290 -10.77 -11.18 16.26
C ILE A 290 -9.64 -10.15 16.10
N TYR A 291 -8.99 -10.04 14.94
CA TYR A 291 -7.88 -9.09 14.74
C TYR A 291 -8.42 -7.71 14.36
N THR A 292 -8.70 -6.90 15.38
CA THR A 292 -9.36 -5.60 15.23
C THR A 292 -8.41 -4.46 14.88
N GLN A 293 -7.10 -4.58 15.15
CA GLN A 293 -6.13 -3.52 14.90
C GLN A 293 -5.32 -3.81 13.63
N PHE A 294 -5.30 -2.87 12.68
CA PHE A 294 -4.38 -2.89 11.55
C PHE A 294 -3.13 -2.09 11.92
N CYS A 295 -1.95 -2.69 11.81
CA CYS A 295 -0.70 -2.07 12.28
C CYS A 295 0.17 -1.53 11.14
N GLY A 296 -0.21 -1.80 9.88
CA GLY A 296 0.50 -1.34 8.70
C GLY A 296 1.10 -2.47 7.85
N TYR A 297 1.77 -2.02 6.80
CA TYR A 297 2.45 -2.85 5.83
C TYR A 297 3.96 -2.85 6.07
N PHE A 298 4.60 -3.96 5.72
CA PHE A 298 6.03 -4.19 5.92
C PHE A 298 6.63 -4.92 4.71
N TYR A 299 7.94 -4.84 4.58
CA TYR A 299 8.72 -5.69 3.70
C TYR A 299 9.49 -6.72 4.50
N THR A 300 9.42 -7.97 4.07
CA THR A 300 10.37 -9.01 4.49
C THR A 300 11.55 -9.04 3.53
N CYS A 301 12.60 -9.79 3.86
CA CYS A 301 13.81 -9.86 3.07
C CYS A 301 14.53 -11.20 3.22
N LYS A 302 15.50 -11.45 2.34
CA LYS A 302 16.37 -12.61 2.39
C LYS A 302 17.10 -12.74 3.72
N SER A 303 17.65 -11.65 4.28
CA SER A 303 18.43 -11.70 5.52
C SER A 303 17.63 -11.69 6.81
N GLN A 304 16.29 -11.52 6.74
CA GLN A 304 15.42 -11.55 7.93
C GLN A 304 15.70 -12.79 8.80
N LYS A 305 15.97 -12.55 10.08
CA LYS A 305 16.16 -13.55 11.12
C LYS A 305 14.79 -14.02 11.60
N ILE A 306 14.44 -15.28 11.32
CA ILE A 306 13.13 -15.83 11.69
C ILE A 306 13.31 -17.16 12.43
N ARG A 307 12.62 -17.30 13.56
CA ARG A 307 12.67 -18.47 14.43
C ARG A 307 11.40 -18.61 15.24
#